data_AF-W1Y4I1-F1
#
_entry.id   AF-W1Y4I1-F1
#
_cell.length_a   1.000
_cell.length_b   1.000
_cell.length_c   1.000
_cell.angle_alpha   90.00
_cell.angle_beta   90.00
_cell.angle_gamma   90.00
#
_symmetry.space_group_name_H-M   'P 1'
#
loop_
_entity.id
_entity.type
_entity.pdbx_description
1 polymer ?
#
loop_
_entity_poly.entity_id
_entity_poly.type
_entity_poly.pdbx_seq_one_letter_code
_entity_poly.pdbx_strand_id
1 'polypeptide(L)' 'VKGITCIDLSRVSRVDTGGLALLLHLIDLAKKQGNNVTLQGVNDKVYTLAKLYNLPADVLPR' A
#
# COMPACT_ATOMS: atom_id res chain seq x y z
N VAL A 1 -11.23 -15.30 12.90
CA VAL A 1 -9.87 -14.87 12.48
C VAL A 1 -9.94 -13.35 12.32
N LYS A 2 -9.14 -12.57 13.04
CA LYS A 2 -9.07 -11.11 12.82
C LYS A 2 -8.42 -10.91 11.45
N GLY A 3 -9.09 -10.17 10.56
CA GLY A 3 -8.60 -9.91 9.20
C GLY A 3 -7.27 -9.17 9.18
N ILE A 4 -6.59 -9.17 8.03
CA ILE A 4 -5.37 -8.38 7.84
C ILE A 4 -5.77 -6.91 7.85
N THR A 5 -5.28 -6.15 8.83
CA THR A 5 -5.57 -4.71 8.98
C THR A 5 -4.35 -3.82 8.79
N CYS A 6 -3.14 -4.38 8.66
CA CYS A 6 -1.91 -3.60 8.51
C CYS A 6 -0.92 -4.29 7.56
N ILE A 7 -0.26 -3.51 6.70
CA ILE A 7 0.90 -3.92 5.91
C ILE A 7 2.09 -3.08 6.37
N ASP A 8 3.07 -3.72 7.02
CA ASP A 8 4.29 -3.06 7.47
C ASP A 8 5.39 -3.13 6.39
N LEU A 9 5.84 -1.97 5.94
CA LEU A 9 6.89 -1.76 4.95
C LEU A 9 8.21 -1.31 5.58
N SER A 10 8.34 -1.28 6.91
CA SER A 10 9.53 -0.82 7.65
C SER A 10 10.84 -1.51 7.25
N ARG A 11 10.76 -2.76 6.76
CA ARG A 11 11.91 -3.56 6.31
C ARG A 11 12.11 -3.54 4.78
N VAL A 12 11.32 -2.77 4.05
CA VAL A 12 11.42 -2.67 2.59
C VAL A 12 12.36 -1.52 2.22
N SER A 13 13.48 -1.88 1.59
CA SER A 13 14.52 -0.92 1.20
C SER A 13 14.19 -0.14 -0.08
N ARG A 14 13.42 -0.74 -1.00
CA ARG A 14 13.05 -0.14 -2.29
C ARG A 14 11.72 -0.70 -2.79
N VAL A 15 10.91 0.15 -3.40
CA VAL A 15 9.71 -0.21 -4.15
C VAL A 15 9.85 0.36 -5.55
N ASP A 16 9.63 -0.46 -6.56
CA ASP A 16 9.52 -0.05 -7.96
C ASP A 16 8.05 -0.08 -8.42
N THR A 17 7.82 0.12 -9.72
CA THR A 17 6.46 0.13 -10.29
C THR A 17 5.73 -1.19 -10.11
N GLY A 18 6.44 -2.32 -10.23
CA GLY A 18 5.86 -3.65 -10.03
C GLY A 18 5.49 -3.91 -8.58
N GLY A 19 6.38 -3.54 -7.65
CA GLY A 19 6.12 -3.60 -6.21
C GLY A 19 4.96 -2.71 -5.78
N LEU A 20 4.86 -1.49 -6.34
CA LEU A 20 3.73 -0.60 -6.10
C LEU A 20 2.43 -1.22 -6.61
N ALA A 21 2.41 -1.75 -7.84
CA ALA A 21 1.23 -2.41 -8.38
C ALA A 21 0.78 -3.59 -7.51
N LEU A 22 1.71 -4.43 -7.03
CA LEU A 22 1.40 -5.52 -6.13
C LEU A 22 0.79 -5.01 -4.81
N LEU A 23 1.37 -3.97 -4.22
CA LEU A 23 0.87 -3.38 -2.97
C LEU A 23 -0.58 -2.90 -3.12
N LEU A 24 -0.92 -2.24 -4.23
CA LEU A 24 -2.28 -1.81 -4.54
C LEU A 24 -3.26 -2.99 -4.62
N HIS A 25 -2.86 -4.08 -5.28
CA HIS A 25 -3.69 -5.28 -5.38
C HIS A 25 -3.92 -5.95 -4.01
N LEU A 26 -2.91 -5.97 -3.14
CA LEU A 26 -3.04 -6.51 -1.79
C LEU A 26 -4.02 -5.68 -0.94
N ILE A 27 -3.93 -4.34 -1.02
CA ILE A 27 -4.86 -3.42 -0.36
C ILE A 27 -6.29 -3.64 -0.87
N ASP A 28 -6.49 -3.72 -2.19
CA ASP A 28 -7.79 -3.94 -2.81
C ASP A 28 -8.40 -5.29 -2.39
N LEU A 29 -7.59 -6.36 -2.38
CA LEU A 29 -8.03 -7.68 -1.94
C LEU A 29 -8.50 -7.68 -0.47
N ALA A 30 -7.78 -6.98 0.41
CA ALA A 30 -8.18 -6.86 1.81
C ALA A 30 -9.44 -6.00 2.00
N LYS A 31 -9.56 -4.89 1.26
CA LYS A 31 -10.77 -4.05 1.22
C LYS A 31 -12.00 -4.86 0.78
N LYS A 32 -11.86 -5.68 -0.27
CA LYS A 32 -12.91 -6.59 -0.76
C LYS A 32 -13.35 -7.64 0.27
N GLN A 33 -12.48 -8.00 1.21
CA GLN A 33 -12.81 -8.87 2.33
C GLN A 33 -13.49 -8.12 3.50
N GLY A 34 -13.75 -6.82 3.35
CA GLY A 34 -14.34 -5.97 4.40
C GLY A 34 -13.33 -5.46 5.42
N ASN A 35 -12.02 -5.63 5.18
CA ASN A 35 -10.97 -5.17 6.08
C ASN A 35 -10.43 -3.83 5.60
N ASN A 36 -10.43 -2.82 6.48
CA ASN A 36 -9.70 -1.60 6.21
C ASN A 36 -8.22 -1.82 6.57
N VAL A 37 -7.32 -1.56 5.63
CA VAL A 37 -5.88 -1.78 5.78
C VAL A 37 -5.17 -0.46 5.96
N THR A 38 -4.29 -0.37 6.96
CA THR A 38 -3.34 0.73 7.13
C THR A 38 -1.96 0.32 6.63
N LEU A 39 -1.16 1.30 6.18
CA LEU A 39 0.25 1.05 5.88
C LEU A 39 1.12 1.60 7.01
N GLN A 40 2.16 0.86 7.40
CA GLN A 40 3.14 1.30 8.39
C GLN A 40 4.55 1.23 7.80
N GLY A 41 5.45 2.10 8.26
CA GLY A 41 6.85 2.07 7.82
C GLY A 41 7.07 2.40 6.35
N VAL A 42 6.12 3.11 5.72
CA VAL A 42 6.20 3.48 4.32
C VAL A 42 7.29 4.52 4.12
N ASN A 43 8.20 4.26 3.18
CA ASN A 43 9.20 5.23 2.76
C ASN A 43 8.54 6.33 1.91
N ASP A 44 8.87 7.60 2.14
CA ASP A 44 8.36 8.76 1.38
C ASP A 44 8.53 8.62 -0.15
N LYS A 45 9.54 7.85 -0.59
CA LYS A 45 9.76 7.53 -2.01
C LYS A 45 8.60 6.75 -2.63
N VAL A 46 7.86 5.95 -1.85
CA VAL A 46 6.67 5.22 -2.33
C VAL A 46 5.54 6.21 -2.65
N TYR A 47 5.28 7.17 -1.76
CA TYR A 47 4.29 8.22 -2.02
C TYR A 47 4.70 9.13 -3.17
N THR A 48 5.99 9.40 -3.32
CA THR A 48 6.54 10.14 -4.48
C THR A 48 6.29 9.38 -5.78
N LEU A 49 6.53 8.07 -5.80
CA LEU A 49 6.27 7.21 -6.95
C LEU A 49 4.78 7.14 -7.29
N ALA A 50 3.91 7.04 -6.28
CA ALA A 50 2.46 7.08 -6.47
C ALA A 50 1.99 8.40 -7.08
N LYS A 51 2.56 9.53 -6.64
CA LYS A 51 2.29 10.86 -7.21
C LYS A 51 2.78 10.97 -8.65
N LEU A 52 3.94 10.40 -8.98
CA LEU A 52 4.47 10.37 -10.35
C LEU A 52 3.52 9.63 -11.31
N TYR A 53 2.90 8.55 -10.85
CA TYR A 53 1.89 7.80 -11.61
C TYR A 53 0.48 8.39 -11.53
N ASN A 54 0.31 9.56 -10.89
CA ASN A 54 -0.96 10.24 -10.71
C ASN A 54 -2.05 9.32 -10.08
N LEU A 55 -1.65 8.50 -9.11
CA LEU A 55 -2.57 7.60 -8.43
C LEU A 55 -3.55 8.36 -7.52
N PRO A 56 -4.82 7.92 -7.44
CA PRO A 56 -5.80 8.52 -6.52
C PRO A 56 -5.38 8.47 -5.06
N ALA A 57 -5.83 9.43 -4.24
CA ALA A 57 -5.42 9.51 -2.83
C ALA A 57 -5.96 8.36 -1.96
N ASP A 58 -7.02 7.68 -2.41
CA ASP A 58 -7.70 6.60 -1.70
C ASP A 58 -7.09 5.20 -1.96
N VAL A 59 -6.19 5.08 -2.94
CA VAL A 59 -5.57 3.79 -3.28
C VAL A 59 -4.45 3.38 -2.33
N LEU A 60 -3.74 4.36 -1.73
CA LEU A 60 -2.73 4.13 -0.70
C LEU A 60 -3.22 4.67 0.64
N PRO A 61 -3.60 3.80 1.59
CA PRO A 61 -4.02 4.24 2.91
C PRO A 61 -2.86 4.89 3.66
N ARG A 62 -3.19 5.94 4.41
CA ARG A 62 -2.27 6.58 5.36
C ARG A 62 -2.33 5.91 6.71
#